data_AF-A0A2D6XLK2-F1
#
_entry.id   AF-A0A2D6XLK2-F1
#
_cell.length_a   1.000
_cell.length_b   1.000
_cell.length_c   1.000
_cell.angle_alpha   90.00
_cell.angle_beta   90.00
_cell.angle_gamma   90.00
#
_symmetry.space_group_name_H-M   'P 1'
#
loop_
_entity.id
_entity.type
_entity.pdbx_description
1 polymer ?
#
loop_
_entity_poly.entity_id
_entity_poly.type
_entity_poly.pdbx_seq_one_letter_code
_entity_poly.pdbx_strand_id
1 'polypeptide(L)'
;MKYYRLMLWKAYFDKGYGVTSYFKYLIAFYGMSSLDVSLTMILGMFYGVSCFFIGYFWYKCKLVDAEHEVNNVVNPFIREMRDKMEALKEISKPKKILV
;
A
#
# COMPACT_ATOMS: atom_id res chain seq x y z
N MET A 1 14.64 4.28 -20.12
CA MET A 1 13.28 4.72 -19.69
C MET A 1 13.35 6.14 -19.13
N LYS A 2 13.02 7.16 -19.93
CA LYS A 2 13.23 8.59 -19.54
C LYS A 2 12.32 9.05 -18.39
N TYR A 3 11.16 8.42 -18.20
CA TYR A 3 10.16 8.83 -17.20
C TYR A 3 10.10 7.95 -15.94
N TYR A 4 11.04 7.03 -15.78
CA TYR A 4 11.04 6.09 -14.66
C TYR A 4 11.08 6.80 -13.28
N ARG A 5 11.88 7.88 -13.17
CA ARG A 5 11.98 8.65 -11.93
C ARG A 5 10.68 9.37 -11.55
N LEU A 6 9.94 9.87 -12.55
CA LEU A 6 8.63 10.48 -12.31
C LEU A 6 7.61 9.44 -11.84
N MET A 7 7.63 8.24 -12.42
CA MET A 7 6.75 7.15 -11.98
C MET A 7 7.06 6.72 -10.54
N LEU A 8 8.33 6.69 -10.14
CA LEU A 8 8.71 6.44 -8.75
C LEU A 8 8.18 7.52 -7.81
N TRP A 9 8.32 8.80 -8.17
CA TRP A 9 7.81 9.90 -7.36
C TRP A 9 6.30 9.85 -7.21
N LYS A 10 5.57 9.56 -8.30
CA LYS A 10 4.13 9.33 -8.25
C LYS A 10 3.79 8.18 -7.30
N ALA A 11 4.50 7.06 -7.39
CA ALA A 11 4.25 5.91 -6.51
C ALA A 11 4.45 6.24 -5.03
N TYR A 12 5.48 7.03 -4.69
CA TYR A 12 5.69 7.51 -3.32
C TYR A 12 4.54 8.38 -2.86
N PHE A 13 4.12 9.35 -3.67
CA PHE A 13 2.99 10.21 -3.32
C PHE A 13 1.70 9.41 -3.10
N ASP A 14 1.34 8.53 -4.04
CA ASP A 14 0.12 7.72 -3.97
C ASP A 14 0.11 6.83 -2.72
N LYS A 15 1.26 6.24 -2.37
CA LYS A 15 1.35 5.39 -1.18
C LYS A 15 1.16 6.17 0.10
N GLY A 16 1.86 7.30 0.25
CA GLY A 16 1.70 8.15 1.42
C GLY A 16 0.29 8.71 1.55
N TYR A 17 -0.29 9.18 0.45
CA TYR A 17 -1.68 9.64 0.40
C TYR A 17 -2.67 8.52 0.77
N GLY A 18 -2.43 7.28 0.34
CA GLY A 18 -3.23 6.13 0.73
C GLY A 18 -3.20 5.87 2.25
N VAL A 19 -2.01 5.92 2.84
CA VAL A 19 -1.81 5.71 4.29
C VAL A 19 -2.45 6.83 5.12
N THR A 20 -2.30 8.09 4.70
CA THR A 20 -2.82 9.25 5.44
C THR A 20 -4.20 9.71 4.96
N SER A 21 -4.91 8.92 4.16
CA SER A 21 -6.18 9.30 3.53
C SER A 21 -7.21 9.86 4.52
N TYR A 22 -7.20 9.41 5.78
CA TYR A 22 -8.10 9.93 6.81
C TYR A 22 -7.76 11.36 7.27
N PHE A 23 -6.49 11.75 7.28
CA PHE A 23 -6.06 13.10 7.70
C PHE A 23 -6.58 14.19 6.77
N LYS A 24 -6.82 13.89 5.49
CA LYS A 24 -7.41 14.86 4.55
C LYS A 24 -8.77 15.38 5.03
N TYR A 25 -9.56 14.52 5.69
CA TYR A 25 -10.87 14.90 6.19
C TYR A 25 -10.76 15.85 7.38
N LEU A 26 -9.74 15.69 8.23
CA LEU A 26 -9.49 16.62 9.33
C LEU A 26 -9.16 18.03 8.81
N ILE A 27 -8.32 18.12 7.77
CA ILE A 27 -7.99 19.41 7.14
C ILE A 27 -9.23 20.02 6.47
N ALA A 28 -10.04 19.20 5.80
CA ALA A 28 -11.28 19.66 5.18
C ALA A 28 -12.29 20.19 6.22
N PHE A 29 -12.51 19.46 7.32
CA PHE A 29 -13.39 19.90 8.40
C PHE A 29 -12.89 21.18 9.06
N TYR A 30 -11.57 21.28 9.28
CA TYR A 30 -10.98 22.51 9.81
C TYR A 30 -11.22 23.70 8.88
N GLY A 31 -11.00 23.54 7.57
CA GLY A 31 -11.23 24.61 6.61
C GLY A 31 -12.70 25.01 6.48
N MET A 32 -13.62 24.04 6.54
CA MET A 32 -15.06 24.34 6.58
C MET A 32 -15.46 25.09 7.86
N SER A 33 -14.83 24.77 8.99
CA SER A 33 -15.14 25.42 10.28
C SER A 33 -14.51 26.80 10.42
N SER A 34 -13.32 27.03 9.88
CA SER A 34 -12.60 28.30 10.04
C SER A 34 -12.98 29.34 8.98
N LEU A 35 -13.56 28.90 7.84
CA LEU A 35 -13.81 29.72 6.64
C LEU A 35 -12.56 30.43 6.09
N ASP A 36 -11.36 30.09 6.59
CA ASP A 36 -10.10 30.67 6.16
C ASP A 36 -9.51 29.82 5.04
N VAL A 37 -9.71 30.29 3.81
CA VAL A 37 -9.25 29.63 2.59
C VAL A 37 -7.72 29.64 2.51
N SER A 38 -7.07 30.73 2.90
CA SER A 38 -5.62 30.89 2.77
C SER A 38 -4.87 29.91 3.67
N LEU A 39 -5.28 29.82 4.94
CA LEU A 39 -4.66 28.91 5.89
C LEU A 39 -4.95 27.44 5.54
N THR A 40 -6.17 27.14 5.08
CA THR A 40 -6.53 25.79 4.61
C THR A 40 -5.69 25.36 3.40
N MET A 41 -5.40 26.28 2.47
CA MET A 41 -4.57 26.00 1.30
C MET A 41 -3.10 25.73 1.68
N ILE A 42 -2.56 26.47 2.65
CA ILE A 42 -1.21 26.24 3.21
C ILE A 42 -1.15 24.86 3.88
N LEU A 43 -2.13 24.52 4.70
CA LEU A 43 -2.22 23.19 5.33
C LEU A 43 -2.32 22.07 4.29
N GLY A 44 -3.09 22.28 3.21
CA GLY A 44 -3.20 21.35 2.09
C GLY A 44 -1.87 21.13 1.36
N MET A 45 -1.11 22.20 1.11
CA MET A 45 0.23 22.10 0.51
C MET A 45 1.21 21.37 1.43
N PHE A 46 1.23 21.70 2.72
CA PHE A 46 2.07 21.01 3.70
C PHE A 46 1.72 19.52 3.79
N TYR A 47 0.42 19.21 3.79
CA TYR A 47 -0.07 17.83 3.75
C TYR A 47 0.40 17.08 2.50
N GLY A 48 0.30 17.70 1.32
CA GLY A 48 0.78 17.10 0.06
C GLY A 48 2.27 16.75 0.11
N VAL A 49 3.10 17.66 0.61
CA VAL A 49 4.54 17.41 0.79
C VAL A 49 4.77 16.29 1.81
N SER A 50 4.04 16.30 2.92
CA SER A 50 4.17 15.25 3.94
C SER A 50 3.81 13.85 3.41
N CYS A 51 2.79 13.74 2.55
CA CYS A 51 2.42 12.48 1.90
C CYS A 51 3.58 11.90 1.10
N PHE A 52 4.30 12.74 0.35
CA PHE A 52 5.46 12.29 -0.43
C PHE A 52 6.55 11.67 0.46
N PHE A 53 6.88 12.34 1.58
CA PHE A 53 7.90 11.84 2.51
C PHE A 53 7.47 10.58 3.25
N ILE A 54 6.20 10.50 3.66
CA ILE A 54 5.65 9.30 4.31
C ILE A 54 5.71 8.11 3.35
N GLY A 55 5.27 8.28 2.11
CA GLY A 55 5.34 7.22 1.12
C GLY A 55 6.78 6.81 0.81
N TYR A 56 7.69 7.77 0.64
CA TYR A 56 9.12 7.48 0.48
C TYR A 56 9.68 6.64 1.63
N PHE A 57 9.36 7.00 2.88
CA PHE A 57 9.76 6.23 4.06
C PHE A 57 9.16 4.82 4.07
N TRP A 58 7.89 4.68 3.67
CA TRP A 58 7.20 3.39 3.57
C TRP A 58 7.90 2.41 2.63
N TYR A 59 8.31 2.90 1.46
CA TYR A 59 9.09 2.10 0.50
C TYR A 59 10.51 1.83 1.01
N LYS A 60 11.18 2.81 1.64
CA LYS A 60 12.54 2.65 2.15
C LYS A 60 12.63 1.63 3.29
N CYS A 61 11.62 1.56 4.15
CA CYS A 61 11.51 0.60 5.24
C CYS A 61 10.91 -0.76 4.82
N LYS A 62 10.63 -0.98 3.52
CA LYS A 62 9.98 -2.18 3.00
C LYS A 62 8.64 -2.52 3.67
N LEU A 63 7.95 -1.51 4.19
CA LEU A 63 6.64 -1.70 4.84
C LEU A 63 5.56 -2.10 3.82
N VAL A 64 5.78 -1.79 2.54
CA VAL A 64 4.90 -2.24 1.44
C VAL A 64 4.87 -3.77 1.34
N ASP A 65 6.02 -4.43 1.48
CA ASP A 65 6.10 -5.90 1.41
C ASP A 65 5.36 -6.52 2.60
N ALA A 66 5.57 -5.97 3.81
CA ALA A 66 4.87 -6.40 5.01
C ALA A 66 3.34 -6.22 4.90
N GLU A 67 2.88 -5.12 4.31
CA GLU A 67 1.46 -4.88 4.08
C GLU A 67 0.87 -5.89 3.08
N HIS A 68 1.60 -6.25 2.04
CA HIS A 68 1.19 -7.31 1.13
C HIS A 68 1.11 -8.66 1.85
N GLU A 69 2.08 -8.99 2.70
CA GLU A 69 2.03 -10.23 3.48
C GLU A 69 0.80 -10.29 4.39
N VAL A 70 0.52 -9.21 5.14
CA VAL A 70 -0.67 -9.11 5.99
C VAL A 70 -1.96 -9.26 5.17
N ASN A 71 -2.04 -8.60 4.01
CA ASN A 71 -3.18 -8.72 3.11
C ASN A 71 -3.33 -10.15 2.58
N ASN A 72 -2.22 -10.82 2.27
CA ASN A 72 -2.22 -12.19 1.79
C ASN A 72 -2.70 -13.21 2.84
N VAL A 73 -2.56 -12.92 4.13
CA VAL A 73 -3.13 -13.77 5.21
C VAL A 73 -4.65 -13.78 5.16
N VAL A 74 -5.27 -12.63 4.89
CA VAL A 74 -6.73 -12.49 4.88
C VAL A 74 -7.34 -12.72 3.50
N ASN A 75 -6.53 -12.87 2.45
CA ASN A 75 -7.01 -13.03 1.09
C ASN A 75 -7.47 -14.49 0.83
N PRO A 76 -8.79 -14.73 0.61
CA PRO A 76 -9.32 -16.07 0.39
C PRO A 76 -8.79 -16.71 -0.89
N PHE A 77 -8.50 -15.91 -1.93
CA PHE A 77 -7.95 -16.42 -3.18
C PHE A 77 -6.54 -17.02 -2.99
N ILE A 78 -5.70 -16.35 -2.18
CA ILE A 78 -4.35 -16.85 -1.89
C ILE A 78 -4.41 -18.10 -1.03
N ARG A 79 -5.37 -18.18 -0.11
CA ARG A 79 -5.65 -19.40 0.64
C ARG A 79 -6.03 -20.56 -0.30
N GLU A 80 -6.97 -20.35 -1.21
CA GLU A 80 -7.37 -21.37 -2.20
C GLU A 80 -6.21 -21.82 -3.10
N MET A 81 -5.34 -20.89 -3.52
CA MET A 81 -4.14 -21.23 -4.30
C MET A 81 -3.15 -22.08 -3.50
N ARG A 82 -2.96 -21.78 -2.21
CA ARG A 82 -2.10 -22.57 -1.32
C ARG A 82 -2.64 -23.99 -1.17
N ASP A 83 -3.93 -24.13 -0.91
CA ASP A 83 -4.60 -25.43 -0.74
C ASP A 83 -4.48 -26.29 -2.02
N LYS A 84 -4.67 -25.68 -3.19
CA LYS A 84 -4.49 -26.38 -4.49
C LYS A 84 -3.04 -26.79 -4.74
N MET A 85 -2.07 -25.95 -4.38
CA MET A 85 -0.65 -26.30 -4.52
C MET A 85 -0.25 -27.46 -3.61
N GLU A 86 -0.79 -27.54 -2.40
CA GLU A 86 -0.56 -28.67 -1.50
C GLU A 86 -1.17 -29.96 -2.06
N ALA A 87 -2.40 -29.90 -2.57
CA ALA A 87 -3.03 -31.04 -3.23
C ALA A 87 -2.21 -31.55 -4.45
N LEU A 88 -1.68 -30.64 -5.27
CA LEU A 88 -0.83 -31.02 -6.41
C LEU A 88 0.48 -31.67 -5.99
N LYS A 89 1.09 -31.23 -4.87
CA LYS A 89 2.30 -31.85 -4.32
C LYS A 89 2.03 -33.28 -3.82
N GLU A 90 0.84 -33.57 -3.31
CA GLU A 90 0.47 -34.93 -2.93
C GLU A 90 0.31 -35.83 -4.14
N ILE A 91 -0.32 -35.33 -5.21
CA ILE A 91 -0.49 -36.07 -6.47
C ILE A 91 0.87 -36.35 -7.13
N SER A 92 1.83 -35.43 -7.02
CA SER A 92 3.16 -35.61 -7.61
C SER A 92 4.10 -36.53 -6.81
N LYS A 93 3.70 -37.04 -5.63
CA LYS A 93 4.53 -37.98 -4.87
C LYS A 93 4.59 -39.32 -5.63
N PRO A 94 5.78 -39.82 -6.00
CA PRO A 94 5.88 -41.10 -6.67
C PRO A 94 5.34 -42.18 -5.73
N LYS A 95 4.36 -42.95 -6.22
CA LYS A 95 3.93 -44.19 -5.55
C LYS A 95 5.18 -45.05 -5.43
N LYS A 96 5.66 -45.28 -4.19
CA LYS A 96 6.65 -46.33 -3.93
C LYS A 96 6.02 -47.64 -4.40
N ILE A 97 6.49 -48.13 -5.54
CA ILE A 97 6.19 -49.48 -6.01
C ILE A 97 6.92 -50.39 -5.00
N LEU A 98 6.16 -50.99 -4.09
CA LEU A 98 6.62 -52.10 -3.28
C LEU A 98 6.81 -53.28 -4.24
N VAL A 99 8.07 -53.51 -4.63
CA VAL A 99 8.54 -54.74 -5.28
C VAL A 99 9.10 -55.63 -4.19
#